data_AF-A0A6N7HD54-F1
#
_entry.id   AF-A0A6N7HD54-F1
#
_cell.length_a   1.000
_cell.length_b   1.000
_cell.length_c   1.000
_cell.angle_alpha   90.00
_cell.angle_beta   90.00
_cell.angle_gamma   90.00
#
_symmetry.space_group_name_H-M   'P 1'
#
loop_
_entity.id
_entity.type
_entity.pdbx_description
1 polymer ?
#
loop_
_entity_poly.entity_id
_entity_poly.type
_entity_poly.pdbx_seq_one_letter_code
_entity_poly.pdbx_strand_id
1 'polypeptide(L)'
;MRRLLVFGTAVVVAFSAVTASGAADEVRTPDGWVGTWAAAPANGVASAPDGYPNYSIRNVVHTSVGGSQARVRLSNAFGGSPLTLGRVTVAVAAEAGSARAVAGSMRTLTFGGAESVIVPVGAEVVSDPARLRVPTDADLLVTTFVPTPSGPVTFHPAATQTSFFTRDGDFAAQESGEAFTERTSVWHYVSGVDVRSPAAGTVVTLGDSITDGVGSASGANHRWPDLLSDRLRGRLGVLNAGISGNRLLLDGGDFGRNALARFDSDVLSVGGVRTLIMLEGINDIQQQPHQTDPARLVSAYRQLVAQAHARGIRVVGGTITPFKGWQVYDETLEATRLAANEFIRDGGEFDAVVDFDAALRDPADPLRMLAAYDSGDHLHPNDAGYQAMADAVDLSLL
;
A
#
# COMPACT_ATOMS: atom_id res chain seq x y z
N MET A 1 -63.27 -56.25 -37.16
CA MET A 1 -62.06 -55.39 -37.14
C MET A 1 -62.25 -54.35 -36.03
N ARG A 2 -61.57 -54.54 -34.89
CA ARG A 2 -61.67 -53.68 -33.70
C ARG A 2 -60.85 -52.40 -33.91
N ARG A 3 -61.45 -51.22 -33.71
CA ARG A 3 -60.76 -49.93 -33.68
C ARG A 3 -60.56 -49.52 -32.21
N LEU A 4 -59.30 -49.37 -31.79
CA LEU A 4 -58.93 -48.82 -30.48
C LEU A 4 -58.95 -47.28 -30.56
N LEU A 5 -59.66 -46.64 -29.61
CA LEU A 5 -59.47 -45.23 -29.27
C LEU A 5 -58.36 -45.11 -28.21
N VAL A 6 -57.41 -44.21 -28.42
CA VAL A 6 -56.42 -43.80 -27.42
C VAL A 6 -56.77 -42.37 -26.99
N PHE A 7 -57.08 -42.19 -25.70
CA PHE A 7 -57.20 -40.88 -25.06
C PHE A 7 -55.79 -40.39 -24.69
N GLY A 8 -55.39 -39.23 -25.22
CA GLY A 8 -54.16 -38.53 -24.83
C GLY A 8 -54.45 -37.48 -23.76
N THR A 9 -53.89 -37.67 -22.57
CA THR A 9 -53.99 -36.74 -21.44
C THR A 9 -52.96 -35.62 -21.59
N ALA A 10 -53.39 -34.36 -21.64
CA ALA A 10 -52.50 -33.20 -21.64
C ALA A 10 -52.06 -32.87 -20.20
N VAL A 11 -50.75 -32.86 -19.95
CA VAL A 11 -50.15 -32.42 -18.69
C VAL A 11 -49.75 -30.95 -18.85
N VAL A 12 -50.38 -30.07 -18.07
CA VAL A 12 -49.99 -28.66 -17.93
C VAL A 12 -48.94 -28.58 -16.81
N VAL A 13 -47.70 -28.23 -17.16
CA VAL A 13 -46.63 -27.97 -16.19
C VAL A 13 -46.60 -26.46 -15.92
N ALA A 14 -46.98 -26.05 -14.71
CA ALA A 14 -46.83 -24.68 -14.23
C ALA A 14 -45.39 -24.44 -13.76
N PHE A 15 -44.67 -23.50 -14.37
CA PHE A 15 -43.38 -23.04 -13.90
C PHE A 15 -43.58 -21.96 -12.83
N SER A 16 -43.28 -22.29 -11.58
CA SER A 16 -43.14 -21.30 -10.50
C SER A 16 -41.79 -20.60 -10.64
N ALA A 17 -41.80 -19.31 -10.94
CA ALA A 17 -40.60 -18.48 -10.91
C ALA A 17 -40.13 -18.29 -9.47
N VAL A 18 -39.03 -18.93 -9.10
CA VAL A 18 -38.30 -18.64 -7.85
C VAL A 18 -37.43 -17.41 -8.11
N THR A 19 -37.84 -16.25 -7.61
CA THR A 19 -36.99 -15.07 -7.54
C THR A 19 -35.98 -15.28 -6.40
N ALA A 20 -34.78 -15.76 -6.73
CA ALA A 20 -33.66 -15.76 -5.81
C ALA A 20 -33.20 -14.31 -5.60
N SER A 21 -33.56 -13.73 -4.45
CA SER A 21 -32.91 -12.54 -3.93
C SER A 21 -31.49 -12.94 -3.55
N GLY A 22 -30.54 -12.71 -4.45
CA GLY A 22 -29.12 -12.80 -4.14
C GLY A 22 -28.74 -11.60 -3.30
N ALA A 23 -28.80 -11.74 -1.97
CA ALA A 23 -27.91 -10.96 -1.13
C ALA A 23 -26.49 -11.32 -1.58
N ALA A 24 -25.72 -10.32 -2.00
CA ALA A 24 -24.31 -10.51 -2.28
C ALA A 24 -23.66 -11.06 -1.01
N ASP A 25 -23.28 -12.34 -1.03
CA ASP A 25 -22.41 -12.89 0.01
C ASP A 25 -21.15 -12.04 0.00
N GLU A 26 -20.94 -11.27 1.07
CA GLU A 26 -19.68 -10.56 1.29
C GLU A 26 -18.57 -11.62 1.23
N VAL A 27 -17.74 -11.52 0.20
CA VAL A 27 -16.54 -12.35 0.05
C VAL A 27 -15.64 -12.07 1.25
N ARG A 28 -15.80 -12.84 2.32
CA ARG A 28 -14.90 -12.82 3.46
C ARG A 28 -13.53 -13.29 2.98
N THR A 29 -12.48 -12.63 3.44
CA THR A 29 -11.12 -13.12 3.20
C THR A 29 -11.02 -14.56 3.72
N PRO A 30 -10.57 -15.54 2.91
CA PRO A 30 -10.65 -16.97 3.24
C PRO A 30 -10.07 -17.31 4.62
N ASP A 31 -9.04 -16.57 5.02
CA ASP A 31 -8.32 -16.75 6.27
C ASP A 31 -8.54 -15.59 7.26
N GLY A 32 -9.53 -14.72 7.05
CA GLY A 32 -9.88 -13.59 7.94
C GLY A 32 -8.79 -12.53 8.16
N TRP A 33 -7.66 -12.63 7.46
CA TRP A 33 -6.56 -11.67 7.51
C TRP A 33 -6.77 -10.57 6.48
N VAL A 34 -6.61 -9.33 6.91
CA VAL A 34 -6.75 -8.13 6.12
C VAL A 34 -5.53 -7.25 6.38
N GLY A 35 -4.86 -6.78 5.34
CA GLY A 35 -3.79 -5.80 5.49
C GLY A 35 -4.36 -4.49 6.01
N THR A 36 -3.81 -3.97 7.13
CA THR A 36 -4.21 -2.67 7.70
C THR A 36 -3.22 -1.56 7.42
N TRP A 37 -1.97 -1.89 7.15
CA TRP A 37 -0.91 -0.94 6.84
C TRP A 37 0.19 -1.66 6.06
N ALA A 38 0.82 -0.96 5.12
CA ALA A 38 2.00 -1.40 4.42
C ALA A 38 2.80 -0.20 3.95
N ALA A 39 4.10 -0.43 3.74
CA ALA A 39 4.98 0.47 3.03
C ALA A 39 5.99 -0.38 2.24
N ALA A 40 6.18 -0.05 0.97
CA ALA A 40 7.09 -0.79 0.10
C ALA A 40 8.55 -0.40 0.42
N PRO A 41 9.45 -1.36 0.72
CA PRO A 41 10.86 -1.05 0.90
C PRO A 41 11.46 -0.48 -0.38
N ALA A 42 12.21 0.62 -0.28
CA ALA A 42 12.80 1.28 -1.45
C ALA A 42 14.30 1.03 -1.57
N ASN A 43 15.04 0.94 -0.46
CA ASN A 43 16.50 0.83 -0.54
C ASN A 43 17.11 0.26 0.75
N GLY A 44 18.42 0.09 0.76
CA GLY A 44 19.25 -0.11 1.96
C GLY A 44 19.89 1.21 2.39
N VAL A 45 19.99 1.48 3.69
CA VAL A 45 20.65 2.71 4.19
C VAL A 45 22.14 2.70 3.83
N ALA A 46 22.51 3.47 2.81
CA ALA A 46 23.88 3.49 2.27
C ALA A 46 24.94 3.93 3.29
N SER A 47 24.58 4.80 4.24
CA SER A 47 25.48 5.30 5.28
C SER A 47 25.69 4.32 6.44
N ALA A 48 24.99 3.19 6.46
CA ALA A 48 25.06 2.18 7.51
C ALA A 48 25.39 0.79 6.92
N PRO A 49 26.60 0.60 6.37
CA PRO A 49 26.97 -0.65 5.67
C PRO A 49 26.97 -1.88 6.57
N ASP A 50 27.17 -1.71 7.89
CA ASP A 50 27.09 -2.79 8.89
C ASP A 50 25.68 -2.92 9.52
N GLY A 51 24.75 -2.04 9.12
CA GLY A 51 23.42 -1.92 9.68
C GLY A 51 23.39 -1.19 11.01
N TYR A 52 22.40 -1.54 11.84
CA TYR A 52 22.16 -0.91 13.14
C TYR A 52 22.29 -1.92 14.31
N PRO A 53 23.50 -2.45 14.56
CA PRO A 53 23.70 -3.40 15.66
C PRO A 53 23.43 -2.75 17.02
N ASN A 54 22.78 -3.51 17.91
CA ASN A 54 22.27 -3.08 19.21
C ASN A 54 21.23 -1.96 19.19
N TYR A 55 20.51 -1.77 18.07
CA TYR A 55 19.44 -0.77 18.02
C TYR A 55 18.09 -1.42 18.32
N SER A 56 17.26 -0.69 19.06
CA SER A 56 15.83 -0.90 19.13
C SER A 56 15.15 0.18 18.30
N ILE A 57 14.50 -0.21 17.20
CA ILE A 57 13.87 0.71 16.24
C ILE A 57 12.36 0.55 16.37
N ARG A 58 11.67 1.62 16.76
CA ARG A 58 10.21 1.67 16.98
C ARG A 58 9.55 2.44 15.84
N ASN A 59 9.05 1.69 14.87
CA ASN A 59 8.27 2.20 13.76
C ASN A 59 6.86 2.54 14.25
N VAL A 60 6.40 3.76 13.99
CA VAL A 60 5.00 4.15 14.15
C VAL A 60 4.30 3.89 12.83
N VAL A 61 3.19 3.17 12.82
CA VAL A 61 2.42 2.85 11.60
C VAL A 61 0.93 3.11 11.84
N HIS A 62 0.22 3.60 10.83
CA HIS A 62 -1.17 4.05 10.97
C HIS A 62 -2.16 3.04 10.38
N THR A 63 -3.14 2.58 11.15
CA THR A 63 -4.03 1.48 10.76
C THR A 63 -5.27 1.93 9.99
N SER A 64 -5.49 1.38 8.80
CA SER A 64 -6.77 1.55 8.08
C SER A 64 -7.94 0.73 8.65
N VAL A 65 -7.70 -0.47 9.19
CA VAL A 65 -8.74 -1.35 9.76
C VAL A 65 -8.31 -1.95 11.10
N GLY A 66 -9.25 -2.03 12.04
CA GLY A 66 -9.04 -2.72 13.30
C GLY A 66 -9.16 -4.24 13.21
N GLY A 67 -8.77 -4.92 14.29
CA GLY A 67 -8.89 -6.37 14.41
C GLY A 67 -8.56 -6.93 15.79
N SER A 68 -8.75 -8.24 15.97
CA SER A 68 -8.55 -8.94 17.25
C SER A 68 -7.16 -9.54 17.44
N GLN A 69 -6.41 -9.66 16.34
CA GLN A 69 -5.04 -10.15 16.32
C GLN A 69 -4.26 -9.35 15.28
N ALA A 70 -2.95 -9.25 15.46
CA ALA A 70 -2.03 -8.65 14.52
C ALA A 70 -0.91 -9.64 14.16
N ARG A 71 -0.40 -9.53 12.94
CA ARG A 71 0.88 -10.12 12.53
C ARG A 71 1.65 -9.10 11.71
N VAL A 72 2.97 -9.13 11.83
CA VAL A 72 3.86 -8.13 11.22
C VAL A 72 4.72 -8.79 10.16
N ARG A 73 4.91 -8.10 9.04
CA ARG A 73 5.84 -8.47 7.97
C ARG A 73 7.13 -7.70 8.12
N LEU A 74 8.23 -8.44 8.06
CA LEU A 74 9.58 -7.91 8.23
C LEU A 74 10.39 -8.25 6.99
N SER A 75 11.15 -7.27 6.48
CA SER A 75 11.79 -7.33 5.18
C SER A 75 13.30 -7.11 5.30
N ASN A 76 14.05 -7.97 4.62
CA ASN A 76 15.49 -7.84 4.39
C ASN A 76 15.78 -7.71 2.88
N ALA A 77 14.89 -7.05 2.15
CA ALA A 77 14.92 -6.94 0.69
C ALA A 77 16.23 -6.36 0.14
N PHE A 78 16.85 -5.43 0.88
CA PHE A 78 18.07 -4.72 0.48
C PHE A 78 19.26 -4.97 1.41
N GLY A 79 19.17 -5.98 2.29
CA GLY A 79 20.29 -6.35 3.16
C GLY A 79 21.42 -7.06 2.42
N GLY A 80 22.64 -6.93 2.94
CA GLY A 80 23.83 -7.59 2.41
C GLY A 80 24.14 -8.95 3.06
N SER A 81 23.49 -9.26 4.19
CA SER A 81 23.66 -10.51 4.93
C SER A 81 22.34 -10.92 5.62
N PRO A 82 22.23 -12.16 6.14
CA PRO A 82 21.06 -12.57 6.90
C PRO A 82 20.82 -11.64 8.10
N LEU A 83 19.62 -11.07 8.18
CA LEU A 83 19.21 -10.15 9.22
C LEU A 83 18.72 -10.94 10.43
N THR A 84 19.47 -10.90 11.53
CA THR A 84 18.99 -11.40 12.82
C THR A 84 18.17 -10.32 13.50
N LEU A 85 16.91 -10.62 13.81
CA LEU A 85 16.08 -9.82 14.70
C LEU A 85 15.93 -10.59 16.01
N GLY A 86 16.28 -9.91 17.11
CA GLY A 86 16.02 -10.39 18.46
C GLY A 86 14.55 -10.19 18.79
N ARG A 87 14.25 -9.47 19.88
CA ARG A 87 12.87 -9.17 20.23
C ARG A 87 12.21 -8.27 19.18
N VAL A 88 11.04 -8.69 18.71
CA VAL A 88 10.12 -7.84 17.95
C VAL A 88 8.83 -7.67 18.75
N THR A 89 8.30 -6.45 18.84
CA THR A 89 7.06 -6.17 19.55
C THR A 89 6.07 -5.40 18.69
N VAL A 90 4.79 -5.52 19.03
CA VAL A 90 3.71 -4.66 18.54
C VAL A 90 2.88 -4.16 19.72
N ALA A 91 2.50 -2.87 19.70
CA ALA A 91 1.66 -2.26 20.72
C ALA A 91 0.77 -1.17 20.10
N VAL A 92 -0.29 -0.76 20.79
CA VAL A 92 -1.08 0.42 20.40
C VAL A 92 -0.37 1.66 20.96
N ALA A 93 -0.17 2.68 20.13
CA ALA A 93 0.39 3.95 20.59
C ALA A 93 -0.60 4.63 21.54
N ALA A 94 -0.09 5.22 22.63
CA ALA A 94 -0.94 5.90 23.59
C ALA A 94 -1.39 7.29 23.13
N GLU A 95 -0.57 7.92 22.29
CA GLU A 95 -0.75 9.28 21.77
C GLU A 95 -0.11 9.37 20.38
N ALA A 96 -0.69 10.19 19.49
CA ALA A 96 -0.14 10.43 18.17
C ALA A 96 1.28 11.04 18.27
N GLY A 97 2.20 10.56 17.42
CA GLY A 97 3.58 11.07 17.38
C GLY A 97 4.40 10.82 18.64
N SER A 98 4.03 9.82 19.45
CA SER A 98 4.72 9.43 20.68
C SER A 98 5.26 8.00 20.62
N ALA A 99 6.39 7.75 21.28
CA ALA A 99 6.95 6.41 21.44
C ALA A 99 6.25 5.59 22.55
N ARG A 100 5.32 6.19 23.29
CA ARG A 100 4.65 5.58 24.45
C ARG A 100 3.53 4.64 24.01
N ALA A 101 3.52 3.42 24.54
CA ALA A 101 2.47 2.45 24.31
C ALA A 101 1.32 2.60 25.31
N VAL A 102 0.10 2.19 24.89
CA VAL A 102 -1.01 1.97 25.83
C VAL A 102 -0.63 0.83 26.77
N ALA A 103 -0.77 1.05 28.07
CA ALA A 103 -0.43 0.07 29.10
C ALA A 103 -1.13 -1.27 28.86
N GLY A 104 -0.37 -2.36 28.86
CA GLY A 104 -0.87 -3.72 28.66
C GLY A 104 -1.24 -4.08 27.22
N SER A 105 -0.98 -3.19 26.26
CA SER A 105 -1.16 -3.48 24.82
C SER A 105 0.06 -4.16 24.19
N MET A 106 1.23 -4.10 24.83
CA MET A 106 2.46 -4.60 24.22
C MET A 106 2.49 -6.12 24.10
N ARG A 107 2.84 -6.62 22.92
CA ARG A 107 2.99 -8.04 22.63
C ARG A 107 4.37 -8.30 22.01
N THR A 108 5.10 -9.23 22.59
CA THR A 108 6.25 -9.85 21.91
C THR A 108 5.72 -10.73 20.79
N LEU A 109 6.28 -10.57 19.59
CA LEU A 109 5.97 -11.40 18.43
C LEU A 109 6.86 -12.64 18.43
N THR A 110 6.33 -13.72 17.86
CA THR A 110 7.07 -14.96 17.65
C THR A 110 7.12 -15.34 16.17
N PHE A 111 8.04 -16.22 15.80
CA PHE A 111 8.22 -16.74 14.45
C PHE A 111 8.39 -18.26 14.54
N GLY A 112 7.33 -19.01 14.22
CA GLY A 112 7.32 -20.45 14.49
C GLY A 112 7.49 -20.78 15.97
N GLY A 113 7.00 -19.91 16.85
CA GLY A 113 7.11 -20.02 18.31
C GLY A 113 8.40 -19.47 18.94
N ALA A 114 9.38 -19.04 18.15
CA ALA A 114 10.61 -18.42 18.66
C ALA A 114 10.47 -16.90 18.78
N GLU A 115 11.04 -16.27 19.83
CA GLU A 115 11.04 -14.81 20.01
C GLU A 115 12.09 -14.06 19.17
N SER A 116 12.84 -14.77 18.34
CA SER A 116 13.83 -14.23 17.40
C SER A 116 13.69 -14.89 16.04
N VAL A 117 14.20 -14.21 15.00
CA VAL A 117 14.14 -14.71 13.63
C VAL A 117 15.39 -14.28 12.85
N ILE A 118 15.77 -15.11 11.88
CA ILE A 118 16.76 -14.75 10.85
C ILE A 118 16.00 -14.58 9.54
N VAL A 119 16.08 -13.37 8.97
CA VAL A 119 15.48 -13.03 7.67
C VAL A 119 16.58 -13.15 6.60
N PRO A 120 16.47 -14.09 5.65
CA PRO A 120 17.45 -14.24 4.57
C PRO A 120 17.58 -12.95 3.74
N VAL A 121 18.72 -12.80 3.05
CA VAL A 121 18.93 -11.70 2.09
C VAL A 121 17.85 -11.73 1.01
N GLY A 122 17.23 -10.58 0.73
CA GLY A 122 16.22 -10.45 -0.30
C GLY A 122 14.85 -11.04 0.07
N ALA A 123 14.67 -11.50 1.30
CA ALA A 123 13.46 -12.19 1.74
C ALA A 123 12.63 -11.37 2.74
N GLU A 124 11.40 -11.83 2.95
CA GLU A 124 10.50 -11.36 3.99
C GLU A 124 10.08 -12.51 4.90
N VAL A 125 9.71 -12.19 6.14
CA VAL A 125 9.07 -13.10 7.08
C VAL A 125 7.82 -12.46 7.67
N VAL A 126 6.86 -13.29 8.05
CA VAL A 126 5.65 -12.86 8.76
C VAL A 126 5.66 -13.47 10.16
N SER A 127 5.35 -12.68 11.18
CA SER A 127 5.23 -13.18 12.54
C SER A 127 4.05 -14.14 12.70
N ASP A 128 4.10 -14.97 13.73
CA ASP A 128 2.93 -15.66 14.25
C ASP A 128 1.87 -14.63 14.70
N PRO A 129 0.57 -14.98 14.72
CA PRO A 129 -0.49 -14.10 15.19
C PRO A 129 -0.39 -13.74 16.68
N ALA A 130 -0.27 -12.45 16.99
CA ALA A 130 -0.35 -11.94 18.36
C ALA A 130 -1.76 -11.48 18.72
N ARG A 131 -2.27 -11.86 19.90
CA ARG A 131 -3.56 -11.37 20.40
C ARG A 131 -3.43 -9.92 20.88
N LEU A 132 -3.89 -9.00 20.05
CA LEU A 132 -3.91 -7.56 20.29
C LEU A 132 -5.20 -6.99 19.69
N ARG A 133 -5.96 -6.24 20.48
CA ARG A 133 -7.08 -5.47 19.96
C ARG A 133 -6.51 -4.23 19.27
N VAL A 134 -6.46 -4.27 17.95
CA VAL A 134 -6.03 -3.16 17.10
C VAL A 134 -7.24 -2.29 16.79
N PRO A 135 -7.25 -0.99 17.15
CA PRO A 135 -8.29 -0.07 16.70
C PRO A 135 -8.16 0.23 15.20
N THR A 136 -9.29 0.56 14.57
CA THR A 136 -9.31 1.25 13.27
C THR A 136 -8.80 2.66 13.46
N ASP A 137 -8.08 3.21 12.47
CA ASP A 137 -7.63 4.61 12.45
C ASP A 137 -6.81 4.96 13.69
N ALA A 138 -5.76 4.18 13.94
CA ALA A 138 -4.90 4.31 15.11
C ALA A 138 -3.43 4.02 14.79
N ASP A 139 -2.56 4.60 15.60
CA ASP A 139 -1.13 4.33 15.49
C ASP A 139 -0.76 3.06 16.26
N LEU A 140 0.00 2.17 15.61
CA LEU A 140 0.69 1.05 16.22
C LEU A 140 2.19 1.34 16.32
N LEU A 141 2.80 0.78 17.36
CA LEU A 141 4.24 0.80 17.60
C LEU A 141 4.79 -0.58 17.28
N VAL A 142 5.50 -0.73 16.16
CA VAL A 142 6.20 -1.96 15.78
C VAL A 142 7.69 -1.78 16.06
N THR A 143 8.20 -2.48 17.07
CA THR A 143 9.59 -2.32 17.50
C THR A 143 10.43 -3.53 17.15
N THR A 144 11.57 -3.33 16.49
CA THR A 144 12.55 -4.38 16.17
C THR A 144 13.85 -4.15 16.94
N PHE A 145 14.37 -5.17 17.61
CA PHE A 145 15.73 -5.17 18.16
C PHE A 145 16.70 -5.92 17.24
N VAL A 146 17.82 -5.29 16.90
CA VAL A 146 18.85 -5.84 16.00
C VAL A 146 20.11 -6.17 16.81
N PRO A 147 20.32 -7.42 17.27
CA PRO A 147 21.42 -7.76 18.18
C PRO A 147 22.80 -7.79 17.53
N THR A 148 22.88 -7.95 16.21
CA THR A 148 24.14 -8.16 15.49
C THR A 148 24.18 -7.37 14.19
N PRO A 149 25.38 -7.06 13.65
CA PRO A 149 25.50 -6.49 12.31
C PRO A 149 24.80 -7.35 11.26
N SER A 150 24.14 -6.70 10.28
CA SER A 150 23.28 -7.38 9.29
C SER A 150 23.33 -6.74 7.88
N GLY A 151 24.33 -5.91 7.63
CA GLY A 151 24.43 -5.19 6.36
C GLY A 151 23.50 -3.96 6.29
N PRO A 152 23.38 -3.32 5.13
CA PRO A 152 22.53 -2.15 4.94
C PRO A 152 21.10 -2.38 5.43
N VAL A 153 20.57 -1.40 6.17
CA VAL A 153 19.22 -1.48 6.74
C VAL A 153 18.19 -1.29 5.64
N THR A 154 17.35 -2.31 5.41
CA THR A 154 16.19 -2.19 4.52
C THR A 154 15.22 -1.14 5.07
N PHE A 155 14.86 -0.14 4.26
CA PHE A 155 14.00 0.96 4.69
C PHE A 155 13.08 1.49 3.60
N HIS A 156 12.04 2.20 4.04
CA HIS A 156 11.17 3.03 3.22
C HIS A 156 11.43 4.52 3.56
N PRO A 157 11.84 5.36 2.58
CA PRO A 157 12.43 6.68 2.83
C PRO A 157 11.44 7.79 3.21
N ALA A 158 10.18 7.70 2.77
CA ALA A 158 9.22 8.80 2.91
C ALA A 158 8.07 8.42 3.86
N ALA A 159 8.37 8.18 5.14
CA ALA A 159 7.34 7.73 6.06
C ALA A 159 6.20 8.75 6.25
N THR A 160 6.48 10.05 6.08
CA THR A 160 5.57 11.17 6.46
C THR A 160 5.03 11.04 7.89
N GLN A 161 5.72 10.28 8.73
CA GLN A 161 5.38 9.96 10.11
C GLN A 161 6.67 9.88 10.93
N THR A 162 6.62 10.29 12.20
CA THR A 162 7.77 10.22 13.10
C THR A 162 7.84 8.83 13.74
N SER A 163 8.93 8.12 13.46
CA SER A 163 9.34 6.91 14.17
C SER A 163 10.51 7.21 15.11
N PHE A 164 10.88 6.23 15.93
CA PHE A 164 11.88 6.41 16.97
C PHE A 164 12.89 5.29 17.00
N PHE A 165 14.06 5.56 17.57
CA PHE A 165 15.03 4.51 17.87
C PHE A 165 15.84 4.86 19.10
N THR A 166 16.52 3.84 19.61
CA THR A 166 17.53 3.94 20.67
C THR A 166 18.61 2.91 20.43
N ARG A 167 19.76 3.12 21.06
CA ARG A 167 20.99 2.35 20.84
C ARG A 167 21.36 1.55 22.08
N ASP A 168 22.37 0.71 21.94
CA ASP A 168 23.06 0.03 23.02
C ASP A 168 22.16 -0.87 23.89
N GLY A 169 21.11 -1.47 23.30
CA GLY A 169 20.32 -2.45 24.02
C GLY A 169 18.96 -2.80 23.42
N ASP A 170 18.37 -3.83 24.03
CA ASP A 170 17.01 -4.28 23.75
C ASP A 170 16.02 -3.53 24.64
N PHE A 171 15.43 -2.49 24.06
CA PHE A 171 14.36 -1.68 24.65
C PHE A 171 13.01 -1.98 23.99
N ALA A 172 12.92 -3.04 23.19
CA ALA A 172 11.75 -3.31 22.35
C ALA A 172 10.46 -3.46 23.17
N ALA A 173 10.58 -3.97 24.41
CA ALA A 173 9.48 -4.19 25.34
C ALA A 173 9.17 -2.99 26.28
N GLN A 174 9.79 -1.82 26.07
CA GLN A 174 9.56 -0.68 26.96
C GLN A 174 8.30 0.09 26.58
N GLU A 175 7.25 -0.03 27.39
CA GLU A 175 5.97 0.67 27.18
C GLU A 175 6.07 2.19 27.36
N SER A 176 6.88 2.70 28.29
CA SER A 176 6.97 4.15 28.57
C SER A 176 7.48 4.95 27.36
N GLY A 177 8.28 4.32 26.50
CA GLY A 177 8.91 4.98 25.36
C GLY A 177 10.11 5.85 25.74
N GLU A 178 10.45 5.99 27.02
CA GLU A 178 11.46 6.97 27.48
C GLU A 178 12.88 6.68 26.99
N ALA A 179 13.25 5.43 26.70
CA ALA A 179 14.55 5.14 26.11
C ALA A 179 14.64 5.54 24.63
N PHE A 180 13.52 5.73 23.94
CA PHE A 180 13.46 6.11 22.53
C PHE A 180 13.67 7.61 22.36
N THR A 181 14.93 8.03 22.53
CA THR A 181 15.35 9.43 22.55
C THR A 181 15.64 10.00 21.16
N GLU A 182 15.81 9.15 20.14
CA GLU A 182 16.08 9.54 18.77
C GLU A 182 14.83 9.42 17.89
N ARG A 183 14.72 10.32 16.91
CA ARG A 183 13.61 10.40 15.96
C ARG A 183 14.09 10.13 14.54
N THR A 184 13.24 9.53 13.73
CA THR A 184 13.47 9.31 12.30
C THR A 184 12.16 9.48 11.53
N SER A 185 12.27 9.84 10.25
CA SER A 185 11.14 10.01 9.33
C SER A 185 11.07 8.91 8.26
N VAL A 186 11.63 7.73 8.58
CA VAL A 186 11.67 6.56 7.69
C VAL A 186 11.19 5.33 8.46
N TRP A 187 10.65 4.34 7.75
CA TRP A 187 10.36 3.03 8.33
C TRP A 187 11.50 2.06 8.03
N HIS A 188 11.95 1.32 9.05
CA HIS A 188 13.02 0.33 8.91
C HIS A 188 12.48 -1.08 9.13
N TYR A 189 12.87 -1.99 8.25
CA TYR A 189 12.58 -3.43 8.30
C TYR A 189 11.11 -3.85 8.30
N VAL A 190 10.15 -2.97 8.60
CA VAL A 190 8.72 -3.29 8.67
C VAL A 190 8.07 -2.94 7.33
N SER A 191 7.51 -3.94 6.64
CA SER A 191 6.87 -3.76 5.32
C SER A 191 5.34 -3.93 5.35
N GLY A 192 4.78 -4.49 6.42
CA GLY A 192 3.33 -4.62 6.53
C GLY A 192 2.82 -5.06 7.90
N VAL A 193 1.55 -4.76 8.15
CA VAL A 193 0.78 -5.24 9.28
C VAL A 193 -0.55 -5.78 8.77
N ASP A 194 -0.83 -7.04 9.06
CA ASP A 194 -2.14 -7.65 8.83
C ASP A 194 -2.88 -7.79 10.18
N VAL A 195 -4.20 -7.65 10.14
CA VAL A 195 -5.08 -7.88 11.29
C VAL A 195 -6.13 -8.94 10.99
N ARG A 196 -6.54 -9.67 12.03
CA ARG A 196 -7.71 -10.56 11.97
C ARG A 196 -8.96 -9.71 12.12
N SER A 197 -9.70 -9.49 11.03
CA SER A 197 -10.75 -8.47 10.93
C SER A 197 -12.00 -8.99 10.21
N PRO A 198 -13.20 -8.49 10.53
CA PRO A 198 -14.40 -8.73 9.72
C PRO A 198 -14.46 -7.90 8.43
N ALA A 199 -13.48 -7.02 8.17
CA ALA A 199 -13.42 -6.22 6.94
C ALA A 199 -13.46 -7.11 5.67
N ALA A 200 -14.02 -6.59 4.58
CA ALA A 200 -14.31 -7.34 3.37
C ALA A 200 -13.08 -7.65 2.49
N GLY A 201 -11.91 -7.15 2.88
CA GLY A 201 -10.66 -7.32 2.15
C GLY A 201 -9.80 -6.06 2.17
N THR A 202 -8.86 -6.01 1.25
CA THR A 202 -7.83 -4.97 1.16
C THR A 202 -7.78 -4.36 -0.24
N VAL A 203 -7.62 -3.03 -0.27
CA VAL A 203 -7.26 -2.23 -1.42
C VAL A 203 -5.77 -1.90 -1.31
N VAL A 204 -5.01 -2.15 -2.37
CA VAL A 204 -3.60 -1.74 -2.48
C VAL A 204 -3.51 -0.55 -3.42
N THR A 205 -2.78 0.48 -3.03
CA THR A 205 -2.46 1.64 -3.88
C THR A 205 -1.01 1.54 -4.32
N LEU A 206 -0.77 1.13 -5.56
CA LEU A 206 0.57 1.01 -6.14
C LEU A 206 0.92 2.31 -6.86
N GLY A 207 2.02 2.95 -6.47
CA GLY A 207 2.42 4.19 -7.13
C GLY A 207 3.79 4.75 -6.74
N ASP A 208 3.99 5.99 -7.17
CA ASP A 208 5.19 6.80 -6.92
C ASP A 208 5.03 7.75 -5.72
N SER A 209 5.78 8.86 -5.69
CA SER A 209 5.76 9.91 -4.67
C SER A 209 4.39 10.54 -4.44
N ILE A 210 3.55 10.57 -5.47
CA ILE A 210 2.19 11.09 -5.35
C ILE A 210 1.37 10.13 -4.47
N THR A 211 1.52 8.82 -4.66
CA THR A 211 0.86 7.82 -3.81
C THR A 211 1.53 7.70 -2.45
N ASP A 212 2.85 7.82 -2.40
CA ASP A 212 3.65 7.80 -1.18
C ASP A 212 3.25 8.94 -0.22
N GLY A 213 2.90 10.11 -0.78
CA GLY A 213 2.34 11.23 -0.03
C GLY A 213 3.26 12.44 0.09
N VAL A 214 4.22 12.63 -0.82
CA VAL A 214 5.09 13.82 -0.84
C VAL A 214 4.24 15.09 -0.94
N GLY A 215 4.48 16.05 -0.06
CA GLY A 215 3.69 17.29 0.03
C GLY A 215 2.56 17.24 1.06
N SER A 216 2.25 16.06 1.62
CA SER A 216 1.31 15.94 2.74
C SER A 216 1.92 16.44 4.06
N ALA A 217 1.07 16.95 4.95
CA ALA A 217 1.48 17.36 6.28
C ALA A 217 2.00 16.18 7.13
N SER A 218 3.23 16.31 7.62
CA SER A 218 3.90 15.28 8.41
C SER A 218 3.12 14.91 9.67
N GLY A 219 2.87 13.61 9.86
CA GLY A 219 2.13 13.06 10.99
C GLY A 219 0.61 13.29 10.95
N ALA A 220 0.08 13.94 9.92
CA ALA A 220 -1.35 14.22 9.80
C ALA A 220 -2.13 13.09 9.11
N ASN A 221 -1.45 12.15 8.43
CA ASN A 221 -2.06 11.09 7.62
C ASN A 221 -3.00 11.66 6.54
N HIS A 222 -2.58 12.74 5.87
CA HIS A 222 -3.32 13.38 4.78
C HIS A 222 -2.91 12.89 3.39
N ARG A 223 -2.29 11.71 3.30
CA ARG A 223 -1.98 11.06 2.01
C ARG A 223 -3.29 10.55 1.43
N TRP A 224 -3.47 10.57 0.10
CA TRP A 224 -4.75 10.16 -0.47
C TRP A 224 -5.17 8.71 -0.11
N PRO A 225 -4.26 7.73 0.11
CA PRO A 225 -4.67 6.40 0.60
C PRO A 225 -5.19 6.42 2.05
N ASP A 226 -4.66 7.28 2.92
CA ASP A 226 -5.18 7.44 4.29
C ASP A 226 -6.58 8.08 4.26
N LEU A 227 -6.74 9.15 3.48
CA LEU A 227 -8.04 9.83 3.31
C LEU A 227 -9.08 8.90 2.64
N LEU A 228 -8.64 7.99 1.75
CA LEU A 228 -9.49 6.94 1.22
C LEU A 228 -9.92 5.95 2.32
N SER A 229 -9.00 5.57 3.21
CA SER A 229 -9.31 4.73 4.38
C SER A 229 -10.39 5.37 5.27
N ASP A 230 -10.30 6.68 5.52
CA ASP A 230 -11.30 7.42 6.30
C ASP A 230 -12.69 7.38 5.65
N ARG A 231 -12.75 7.56 4.33
CA ARG A 231 -13.99 7.44 3.54
C ARG A 231 -14.57 6.03 3.62
N LEU A 232 -13.72 5.00 3.68
CA LEU A 232 -14.11 3.59 3.77
C LEU A 232 -14.58 3.17 5.16
N ARG A 233 -14.26 3.92 6.22
CA ARG A 233 -14.71 3.69 7.61
C ARG A 233 -14.48 2.26 8.09
N GLY A 234 -13.32 1.70 7.78
CA GLY A 234 -12.90 0.36 8.19
C GLY A 234 -13.60 -0.81 7.45
N ARG A 235 -14.31 -0.56 6.34
CA ARG A 235 -14.91 -1.63 5.51
C ARG A 235 -13.86 -2.45 4.75
N LEU A 236 -12.79 -1.79 4.34
CA LEU A 236 -11.66 -2.36 3.60
C LEU A 236 -10.37 -1.83 4.22
N GLY A 237 -9.35 -2.67 4.30
CA GLY A 237 -8.00 -2.20 4.57
C GLY A 237 -7.45 -1.45 3.36
N VAL A 238 -6.64 -0.41 3.59
CA VAL A 238 -5.96 0.34 2.53
C VAL A 238 -4.45 0.25 2.78
N LEU A 239 -3.71 -0.21 1.77
CA LEU A 239 -2.27 -0.39 1.82
C LEU A 239 -1.59 0.57 0.84
N ASN A 240 -0.62 1.34 1.34
CA ASN A 240 0.15 2.26 0.53
C ASN A 240 1.45 1.60 0.02
N ALA A 241 1.49 1.24 -1.25
CA ALA A 241 2.68 0.76 -1.95
C ALA A 241 3.29 1.87 -2.85
N GLY A 242 3.20 3.12 -2.38
CA GLY A 242 3.92 4.27 -2.93
C GLY A 242 5.42 4.17 -2.66
N ILE A 243 6.25 4.58 -3.62
CA ILE A 243 7.67 4.85 -3.40
C ILE A 243 8.04 6.13 -4.14
N SER A 244 8.51 7.14 -3.42
CA SER A 244 8.95 8.40 -4.02
C SER A 244 10.02 8.19 -5.09
N GLY A 245 9.75 8.68 -6.31
CA GLY A 245 10.63 8.55 -7.47
C GLY A 245 10.57 7.19 -8.18
N ASN A 246 9.72 6.26 -7.76
CA ASN A 246 9.59 4.93 -8.38
C ASN A 246 9.06 5.02 -9.80
N ARG A 247 9.37 4.00 -10.60
CA ARG A 247 9.03 3.90 -12.02
C ARG A 247 8.36 2.56 -12.29
N LEU A 248 7.57 2.48 -13.35
CA LEU A 248 7.01 1.24 -13.88
C LEU A 248 8.08 0.32 -14.47
N LEU A 249 8.97 0.88 -15.30
CA LEU A 249 9.78 0.09 -16.25
C LEU A 249 11.22 -0.17 -15.79
N LEU A 250 11.85 0.85 -15.19
CA LEU A 250 13.28 0.83 -14.85
C LEU A 250 13.45 1.02 -13.36
N ASP A 251 14.47 0.39 -12.77
CA ASP A 251 14.78 0.67 -11.37
C ASP A 251 15.10 2.16 -11.19
N GLY A 252 14.61 2.75 -10.11
CA GLY A 252 14.80 4.16 -9.79
C GLY A 252 16.14 4.44 -9.10
N GLY A 253 17.06 3.47 -9.07
CA GLY A 253 18.27 3.55 -8.25
C GLY A 253 17.90 3.61 -6.77
N ASP A 254 18.15 4.76 -6.13
CA ASP A 254 17.78 4.97 -4.72
C ASP A 254 16.27 5.07 -4.48
N PHE A 255 15.47 5.18 -5.55
CA PHE A 255 14.00 5.22 -5.53
C PHE A 255 13.35 3.84 -5.75
N GLY A 256 14.10 2.78 -5.43
CA GLY A 256 13.63 1.41 -5.40
C GLY A 256 13.52 0.70 -6.75
N ARG A 257 13.23 -0.60 -6.62
CA ARG A 257 13.00 -1.49 -7.77
C ARG A 257 11.73 -1.06 -8.48
N ASN A 258 11.72 -1.19 -9.80
CA ASN A 258 10.56 -0.84 -10.62
C ASN A 258 9.27 -1.58 -10.22
N ALA A 259 8.11 -0.99 -10.52
CA ALA A 259 6.80 -1.51 -10.17
C ALA A 259 6.59 -2.95 -10.67
N LEU A 260 7.08 -3.30 -11.88
CA LEU A 260 6.98 -4.66 -12.42
C LEU A 260 7.74 -5.68 -11.55
N ALA A 261 8.91 -5.31 -11.03
CA ALA A 261 9.76 -6.18 -10.22
C ALA A 261 9.25 -6.36 -8.78
N ARG A 262 8.56 -5.36 -8.23
CA ARG A 262 8.01 -5.40 -6.85
C ARG A 262 6.54 -5.83 -6.78
N PHE A 263 5.88 -6.07 -7.92
CA PHE A 263 4.44 -6.31 -7.96
C PHE A 263 3.97 -7.50 -7.11
N ASP A 264 4.74 -8.60 -7.10
CA ASP A 264 4.36 -9.76 -6.29
C ASP A 264 4.42 -9.47 -4.79
N SER A 265 5.50 -8.86 -4.30
CA SER A 265 5.65 -8.55 -2.86
C SER A 265 4.63 -7.50 -2.40
N ASP A 266 4.45 -6.47 -3.21
CA ASP A 266 3.72 -5.27 -2.78
C ASP A 266 2.21 -5.39 -3.00
N VAL A 267 1.78 -6.26 -3.92
CA VAL A 267 0.36 -6.43 -4.28
C VAL A 267 -0.09 -7.88 -4.12
N LEU A 268 0.54 -8.84 -4.79
CA LEU A 268 -0.04 -10.19 -4.89
C LEU A 268 0.09 -11.01 -3.61
N SER A 269 1.10 -10.72 -2.80
CA SER A 269 1.42 -11.45 -1.57
C SER A 269 0.84 -10.78 -0.32
N VAL A 270 0.04 -9.72 -0.45
CA VAL A 270 -0.57 -9.00 0.69
C VAL A 270 -1.90 -9.60 1.17
N GLY A 271 -2.20 -9.44 2.47
CA GLY A 271 -3.30 -10.13 3.12
C GLY A 271 -4.66 -9.63 2.65
N GLY A 272 -5.44 -10.49 2.00
CA GLY A 272 -6.84 -10.19 1.66
C GLY A 272 -7.03 -9.20 0.53
N VAL A 273 -6.02 -8.99 -0.33
CA VAL A 273 -6.13 -8.10 -1.49
C VAL A 273 -7.28 -8.54 -2.41
N ARG A 274 -8.12 -7.58 -2.76
CA ARG A 274 -9.22 -7.74 -3.72
C ARG A 274 -9.21 -6.68 -4.80
N THR A 275 -8.57 -5.54 -4.53
CA THR A 275 -8.52 -4.43 -5.47
C THR A 275 -7.16 -3.76 -5.42
N LEU A 276 -6.66 -3.42 -6.60
CA LEU A 276 -5.48 -2.62 -6.84
C LEU A 276 -5.93 -1.29 -7.45
N ILE A 277 -5.48 -0.16 -6.89
CA ILE A 277 -5.51 1.13 -7.56
C ILE A 277 -4.08 1.43 -8.01
N MET A 278 -3.86 1.59 -9.32
CA MET A 278 -2.52 1.82 -9.87
C MET A 278 -2.39 3.24 -10.39
N LEU A 279 -1.51 4.04 -9.76
CA LEU A 279 -1.13 5.39 -10.18
C LEU A 279 0.40 5.46 -10.23
N GLU A 280 0.97 5.18 -11.40
CA GLU A 280 2.41 5.14 -11.63
C GLU A 280 2.71 5.58 -13.06
N GLY A 281 3.93 6.04 -13.35
CA GLY A 281 4.42 6.30 -14.71
C GLY A 281 4.94 7.71 -14.94
N ILE A 282 4.67 8.66 -14.04
CA ILE A 282 5.18 10.03 -14.19
C ILE A 282 6.72 10.06 -14.16
N ASN A 283 7.34 9.22 -13.33
CA ASN A 283 8.79 9.11 -13.23
C ASN A 283 9.42 8.40 -14.42
N ASP A 284 8.71 7.48 -15.08
CA ASP A 284 9.16 6.93 -16.36
C ASP A 284 9.32 8.02 -17.41
N ILE A 285 8.39 8.97 -17.42
CA ILE A 285 8.34 10.09 -18.35
C ILE A 285 9.39 11.16 -17.97
N GLN A 286 9.39 11.64 -16.72
CA GLN A 286 10.16 12.82 -16.33
C GLN A 286 11.61 12.53 -15.94
N GLN A 287 11.95 11.35 -15.40
CA GLN A 287 13.33 11.04 -15.02
C GLN A 287 14.16 10.60 -16.22
N GLN A 288 15.49 10.80 -16.13
CA GLN A 288 16.42 10.24 -17.11
C GLN A 288 16.66 8.74 -16.88
N PRO A 289 16.73 7.91 -17.93
CA PRO A 289 16.36 8.24 -19.31
C PRO A 289 14.84 8.40 -19.44
N HIS A 290 14.40 9.46 -20.13
CA HIS A 290 12.98 9.68 -20.39
C HIS A 290 12.34 8.54 -21.18
N GLN A 291 11.11 8.18 -20.83
CA GLN A 291 10.25 7.37 -21.69
C GLN A 291 9.37 8.28 -22.54
N THR A 292 9.56 8.24 -23.85
CA THR A 292 8.78 9.02 -24.84
C THR A 292 7.90 8.15 -25.74
N ASP A 293 7.99 6.81 -25.61
CA ASP A 293 7.11 5.85 -26.28
C ASP A 293 6.01 5.39 -25.30
N PRO A 294 4.77 5.90 -25.43
CA PRO A 294 3.67 5.51 -24.54
C PRO A 294 3.35 4.01 -24.63
N ALA A 295 3.67 3.33 -25.74
CA ALA A 295 3.41 1.91 -25.88
C ALA A 295 4.18 1.07 -24.84
N ARG A 296 5.31 1.56 -24.32
CA ARG A 296 6.07 0.89 -23.26
C ARG A 296 5.32 0.92 -21.93
N LEU A 297 4.74 2.06 -21.57
CA LEU A 297 3.91 2.19 -20.37
C LEU A 297 2.66 1.33 -20.50
N VAL A 298 1.99 1.40 -21.65
CA VAL A 298 0.81 0.56 -21.97
C VAL A 298 1.11 -0.92 -21.82
N SER A 299 2.25 -1.40 -22.35
CA SER A 299 2.64 -2.80 -22.22
C SER A 299 2.84 -3.21 -20.75
N ALA A 300 3.43 -2.34 -19.93
CA ALA A 300 3.59 -2.62 -18.50
C ALA A 300 2.26 -2.66 -17.76
N TYR A 301 1.35 -1.72 -18.05
CA TYR A 301 0.00 -1.75 -17.48
C TYR A 301 -0.73 -3.05 -17.80
N ARG A 302 -0.73 -3.49 -19.06
CA ARG A 302 -1.32 -4.78 -19.46
C ARG A 302 -0.73 -5.95 -18.70
N GLN A 303 0.59 -5.97 -18.53
CA GLN A 303 1.27 -7.02 -17.79
C GLN A 303 0.88 -7.05 -16.31
N LEU A 304 0.74 -5.89 -15.66
CA LEU A 304 0.32 -5.79 -14.26
C LEU A 304 -1.15 -6.18 -14.10
N VAL A 305 -2.02 -5.72 -15.00
CA VAL A 305 -3.44 -6.08 -15.03
C VAL A 305 -3.61 -7.60 -15.18
N ALA A 306 -2.94 -8.21 -16.16
CA ALA A 306 -3.02 -9.65 -16.38
C ALA A 306 -2.57 -10.47 -15.16
N GLN A 307 -1.50 -10.03 -14.48
CA GLN A 307 -1.02 -10.68 -13.25
C GLN A 307 -2.01 -10.55 -12.08
N ALA A 308 -2.64 -9.37 -11.92
CA ALA A 308 -3.68 -9.15 -10.90
C ALA A 308 -4.92 -10.01 -11.17
N HIS A 309 -5.42 -10.02 -12.41
CA HIS A 309 -6.57 -10.82 -12.81
C HIS A 309 -6.32 -12.32 -12.64
N ALA A 310 -5.09 -12.80 -12.89
CA ALA A 310 -4.71 -14.18 -12.61
C ALA A 310 -4.83 -14.58 -11.12
N ARG A 311 -4.86 -13.59 -10.21
CA ARG A 311 -5.12 -13.78 -8.77
C ARG A 311 -6.54 -13.36 -8.34
N GLY A 312 -7.42 -13.00 -9.29
CA GLY A 312 -8.78 -12.53 -9.01
C GLY A 312 -8.84 -11.13 -8.41
N ILE A 313 -7.80 -10.32 -8.56
CA ILE A 313 -7.73 -8.94 -8.05
C ILE A 313 -8.29 -8.00 -9.11
N ARG A 314 -9.26 -7.18 -8.72
CA ARG A 314 -9.78 -6.08 -9.55
C ARG A 314 -8.72 -4.98 -9.70
N VAL A 315 -8.57 -4.40 -10.88
CA VAL A 315 -7.61 -3.32 -11.15
C VAL A 315 -8.30 -2.05 -11.58
N VAL A 316 -8.10 -1.00 -10.79
CA VAL A 316 -8.55 0.36 -11.05
C VAL A 316 -7.36 1.18 -11.54
N GLY A 317 -7.45 1.72 -12.75
CA GLY A 317 -6.42 2.58 -13.33
C GLY A 317 -6.54 4.01 -12.82
N GLY A 318 -5.47 4.58 -12.30
CA GLY A 318 -5.34 5.99 -11.97
C GLY A 318 -4.65 6.73 -13.10
N THR A 319 -5.29 7.74 -13.69
CA THR A 319 -4.64 8.58 -14.71
C THR A 319 -3.46 9.35 -14.11
N ILE A 320 -2.34 9.42 -14.82
CA ILE A 320 -1.15 10.18 -14.44
C ILE A 320 -1.50 11.67 -14.31
N THR A 321 -1.16 12.32 -13.21
CA THR A 321 -1.54 13.70 -12.87
C THR A 321 -0.83 14.75 -13.76
N PRO A 322 -1.33 15.99 -13.84
CA PRO A 322 -0.67 17.04 -14.62
C PRO A 322 0.64 17.48 -13.96
N PHE A 323 1.64 17.85 -14.76
CA PHE A 323 2.98 18.26 -14.25
C PHE A 323 3.57 19.50 -14.95
N LYS A 324 2.77 20.27 -15.70
CA LYS A 324 3.25 21.52 -16.32
C LYS A 324 3.66 22.53 -15.25
N GLY A 325 4.92 22.95 -15.32
CA GLY A 325 5.56 23.80 -14.33
C GLY A 325 6.67 23.09 -13.56
N TRP A 326 6.66 21.75 -13.53
CA TRP A 326 7.77 20.97 -12.98
C TRP A 326 9.05 21.24 -13.79
N GLN A 327 10.19 21.26 -13.12
CA GLN A 327 11.47 21.72 -13.68
C GLN A 327 11.93 21.01 -14.97
N VAL A 328 11.51 19.76 -15.19
CA VAL A 328 11.85 18.97 -16.40
C VAL A 328 10.68 18.83 -17.38
N TYR A 329 9.61 19.62 -17.22
CA TYR A 329 8.48 19.61 -18.14
C TYR A 329 8.92 19.96 -19.57
N ASP A 330 8.42 19.19 -20.53
CA ASP A 330 8.55 19.42 -21.97
C ASP A 330 7.29 18.93 -22.70
N GLU A 331 6.98 19.51 -23.85
CA GLU A 331 5.79 19.15 -24.64
C GLU A 331 5.81 17.69 -25.12
N THR A 332 6.99 17.12 -25.37
CA THR A 332 7.14 15.70 -25.78
C THR A 332 6.80 14.75 -24.64
N LEU A 333 7.22 15.10 -23.42
CA LEU A 333 6.93 14.33 -22.21
C LEU A 333 5.44 14.41 -21.89
N GLU A 334 4.84 15.59 -22.02
CA GLU A 334 3.40 15.79 -21.86
C GLU A 334 2.59 15.01 -22.90
N ALA A 335 3.02 14.98 -24.16
CA ALA A 335 2.36 14.17 -25.19
C ALA A 335 2.38 12.67 -24.81
N THR A 336 3.47 12.18 -24.21
CA THR A 336 3.56 10.80 -23.73
C THR A 336 2.58 10.55 -22.58
N ARG A 337 2.50 11.48 -21.61
CA ARG A 337 1.55 11.41 -20.49
C ARG A 337 0.10 11.38 -20.97
N LEU A 338 -0.27 12.26 -21.91
CA LEU A 338 -1.61 12.33 -22.47
C LEU A 338 -1.98 11.03 -23.20
N ALA A 339 -1.06 10.48 -24.00
CA ALA A 339 -1.29 9.20 -24.69
C ALA A 339 -1.44 8.02 -23.71
N ALA A 340 -0.65 7.99 -22.63
CA ALA A 340 -0.81 6.99 -21.57
C ALA A 340 -2.18 7.13 -20.87
N ASN A 341 -2.61 8.36 -20.59
CA ASN A 341 -3.90 8.64 -19.96
C ASN A 341 -5.10 8.31 -20.87
N GLU A 342 -4.99 8.54 -22.18
CA GLU A 342 -6.00 8.09 -23.16
C GLU A 342 -6.15 6.56 -23.10
N PHE A 343 -5.06 5.81 -23.05
CA PHE A 343 -5.11 4.36 -22.86
C PHE A 343 -5.74 3.97 -21.51
N ILE A 344 -5.39 4.65 -20.41
CA ILE A 344 -5.96 4.34 -19.09
C ILE A 344 -7.48 4.54 -19.10
N ARG A 345 -7.99 5.62 -19.71
CA ARG A 345 -9.42 5.93 -19.78
C ARG A 345 -10.19 5.01 -20.72
N ASP A 346 -9.67 4.84 -21.93
CA ASP A 346 -10.45 4.33 -23.06
C ASP A 346 -9.91 2.99 -23.62
N GLY A 347 -8.75 2.54 -23.14
CA GLY A 347 -8.09 1.33 -23.64
C GLY A 347 -8.77 0.01 -23.25
N GLY A 348 -9.69 0.04 -22.28
CA GLY A 348 -10.52 -1.09 -21.89
C GLY A 348 -9.81 -2.22 -21.13
N GLU A 349 -8.57 -1.99 -20.69
CA GLU A 349 -7.78 -2.98 -19.94
C GLU A 349 -8.13 -3.00 -18.44
N PHE A 350 -8.42 -1.84 -17.87
CA PHE A 350 -8.77 -1.68 -16.46
C PHE A 350 -10.24 -2.02 -16.20
N ASP A 351 -10.53 -2.59 -15.02
CA ASP A 351 -11.91 -2.88 -14.60
C ASP A 351 -12.69 -1.60 -14.28
N ALA A 352 -11.99 -0.55 -13.85
CA ALA A 352 -12.51 0.79 -13.65
C ALA A 352 -11.37 1.83 -13.70
N VAL A 353 -11.73 3.12 -13.73
CA VAL A 353 -10.77 4.23 -13.80
C VAL A 353 -11.10 5.28 -12.76
N VAL A 354 -10.07 5.81 -12.09
CA VAL A 354 -10.14 7.04 -11.31
C VAL A 354 -9.33 8.11 -12.05
N ASP A 355 -10.02 9.16 -12.51
CA ASP A 355 -9.40 10.23 -13.28
C ASP A 355 -8.74 11.27 -12.37
N PHE A 356 -7.59 10.91 -11.78
CA PHE A 356 -6.79 11.81 -10.95
C PHE A 356 -6.27 13.05 -11.72
N ASP A 357 -6.10 12.95 -13.05
CA ASP A 357 -5.75 14.09 -13.90
C ASP A 357 -6.88 15.12 -13.88
N ALA A 358 -8.12 14.69 -14.10
CA ALA A 358 -9.28 15.56 -14.01
C ALA A 358 -9.54 16.08 -12.59
N ALA A 359 -9.26 15.28 -11.56
CA ALA A 359 -9.45 15.68 -10.16
C ALA A 359 -8.51 16.82 -9.74
N LEU A 360 -7.31 16.90 -10.34
CA LEU A 360 -6.27 17.84 -9.91
C LEU A 360 -6.04 19.00 -10.87
N ARG A 361 -6.39 18.88 -12.15
CA ARG A 361 -6.01 19.89 -13.15
C ARG A 361 -6.72 21.22 -12.97
N ASP A 362 -6.02 22.30 -13.32
CA ASP A 362 -6.60 23.63 -13.42
C ASP A 362 -7.58 23.68 -14.61
N PRO A 363 -8.86 24.06 -14.42
CA PRO A 363 -9.80 24.18 -15.52
C PRO A 363 -9.41 25.25 -16.57
N ALA A 364 -8.57 26.22 -16.22
CA ALA A 364 -8.09 27.26 -17.13
C ALA A 364 -6.81 26.86 -17.90
N ASP A 365 -5.99 25.97 -17.35
CA ASP A 365 -4.80 25.39 -18.00
C ASP A 365 -4.69 23.90 -17.62
N PRO A 366 -5.43 22.99 -18.29
CA PRO A 366 -5.57 21.58 -17.88
C PRO A 366 -4.28 20.76 -17.83
N LEU A 367 -3.16 21.30 -18.30
CA LEU A 367 -1.85 20.66 -18.21
C LEU A 367 -1.16 20.96 -16.86
N ARG A 368 -1.69 21.92 -16.08
CA ARG A 368 -1.21 22.29 -14.74
C ARG A 368 -2.10 21.69 -13.66
N MET A 369 -1.49 21.45 -12.50
CA MET A 369 -2.25 21.25 -11.26
C MET A 369 -2.91 22.56 -10.85
N LEU A 370 -4.15 22.50 -10.34
CA LEU A 370 -4.84 23.65 -9.79
C LEU A 370 -4.03 24.21 -8.63
N ALA A 371 -3.80 25.53 -8.60
CA ALA A 371 -2.92 26.17 -7.61
C ALA A 371 -3.34 25.92 -6.15
N ALA A 372 -4.62 25.68 -5.88
CA ALA A 372 -5.12 25.33 -4.55
C ALA A 372 -4.69 23.92 -4.10
N TYR A 373 -4.39 23.03 -5.05
CA TYR A 373 -3.98 21.64 -4.83
C TYR A 373 -2.47 21.43 -4.93
N ASP A 374 -1.74 22.39 -5.49
CA ASP A 374 -0.30 22.32 -5.70
C ASP A 374 0.48 22.56 -4.39
N SER A 375 1.50 21.72 -4.12
CA SER A 375 2.46 21.95 -3.04
C SER A 375 3.41 23.13 -3.30
N GLY A 376 3.39 23.66 -4.53
CA GLY A 376 4.21 24.76 -5.03
C GLY A 376 5.33 24.30 -5.95
N ASP A 377 5.49 23.00 -6.15
CA ASP A 377 6.51 22.44 -7.04
C ASP A 377 5.96 22.06 -8.42
N HIS A 378 4.64 22.08 -8.61
CA HIS A 378 3.94 21.74 -9.84
C HIS A 378 3.99 20.26 -10.23
N LEU A 379 4.28 19.36 -9.29
CA LEU A 379 4.26 17.91 -9.47
C LEU A 379 3.46 17.22 -8.35
N HIS A 380 3.70 17.61 -7.10
CA HIS A 380 3.12 16.96 -5.94
C HIS A 380 1.90 17.72 -5.40
N PRO A 381 0.79 17.01 -5.09
CA PRO A 381 -0.33 17.59 -4.37
C PRO A 381 0.05 18.03 -2.95
N ASN A 382 -0.63 19.06 -2.46
CA ASN A 382 -0.72 19.35 -1.03
C ASN A 382 -1.91 18.59 -0.39
N ASP A 383 -2.17 18.80 0.90
CA ASP A 383 -3.28 18.17 1.62
C ASP A 383 -4.65 18.34 0.92
N ALA A 384 -4.95 19.52 0.36
CA ALA A 384 -6.21 19.75 -0.34
C ALA A 384 -6.27 19.00 -1.67
N GLY A 385 -5.14 18.88 -2.38
CA GLY A 385 -5.04 18.05 -3.57
C GLY A 385 -5.20 16.56 -3.25
N TYR A 386 -4.60 16.08 -2.17
CA TYR A 386 -4.77 14.70 -1.73
C TYR A 386 -6.20 14.37 -1.29
N GLN A 387 -6.90 15.33 -0.66
CA GLN A 387 -8.33 15.21 -0.39
C GLN A 387 -9.13 15.09 -1.71
N ALA A 388 -8.84 15.93 -2.70
CA ALA A 388 -9.50 15.86 -4.00
C ALA A 388 -9.27 14.51 -4.71
N MET A 389 -8.06 13.96 -4.63
CA MET A 389 -7.76 12.61 -5.13
C MET A 389 -8.56 11.54 -4.40
N ALA A 390 -8.57 11.56 -3.06
CA ALA A 390 -9.32 10.60 -2.27
C ALA A 390 -10.81 10.67 -2.61
N ASP A 391 -11.38 11.86 -2.78
CA ASP A 391 -12.78 12.07 -3.13
C ASP A 391 -13.16 11.60 -4.54
N ALA A 392 -12.21 11.62 -5.48
CA ALA A 392 -12.41 11.13 -6.84
C ALA A 392 -12.61 9.60 -6.91
N VAL A 393 -12.18 8.85 -5.89
CA VAL A 393 -12.38 7.40 -5.84
C VAL A 393 -13.84 7.09 -5.52
N ASP A 394 -14.56 6.50 -6.47
CA ASP A 394 -15.89 5.92 -6.23
C ASP A 394 -15.74 4.62 -5.44
N LEU A 395 -16.23 4.61 -4.20
CA LEU A 395 -16.10 3.48 -3.27
C LEU A 395 -16.86 2.22 -3.72
N SER A 396 -17.79 2.33 -4.68
CA SER A 396 -18.50 1.19 -5.25
C SER A 396 -17.62 0.35 -6.19
N LEU A 397 -16.50 0.92 -6.65
CA LEU A 397 -15.53 0.26 -7.52
C LEU A 397 -14.57 -0.66 -6.76
N LEU A 398 -14.50 -0.53 -5.42
CA LEU A 398 -13.53 -1.21 -4.55
C LEU A 398 -14.00 -2.55 -4.00
#